data_AF-A0A962BIS9-F1
#
_entry.id   AF-A0A962BIS9-F1
#
_cell.length_a   1.000
_cell.length_b   1.000
_cell.length_c   1.000
_cell.angle_alpha   90.00
_cell.angle_beta   90.00
_cell.angle_gamma   90.00
#
_symmetry.space_group_name_H-M   'P 1'
#
loop_
_entity.id
_entity.type
_entity.pdbx_description
1 polymer ?
#
loop_
_entity_poly.entity_id
_entity_poly.type
_entity_poly.pdbx_seq_one_letter_code
_entity_poly.pdbx_strand_id
1 'polypeptide(L)'
;MKPERSMAFVGVTETIALRIRQQVRRIEDRLAHDWKWVSADSPDLVFIDPDSDEGKMARGRAKVTGMRYIEVIDEDMSGNEAPTLCIPIKQDRLAELMNAAGTATVSTGELAFQNSADFYFRDLEDGAGHASPADPGTGSEPAHGLEDLIRREELAEGRQHDQGFDSNADLAAGGARTGRTRQYASRSVDRGLDVSDESFDKPPPVDLARPAAPTPKDSLGSIPTPRITGARETGGWPLPHFLGPNGPTRPSRYAIDDAPPLFIDPKSRQFSADGDLSALAPYCKTPLASSAWHALGTAQLNEMRRLPGRGYDELIWLHTWLTGDGRLSPKLDPGGTYRIAKPISIDPDFRQHHAVISQLRTPARLHEVAAQAGVSMDQVFDLINAYHAIGALDWTRRVPRNPSPSGDEASGGLFKRLWPFKR
;
A
#
# COMPACT_ATOMS: atom_id res chain seq x y z
N MET A 1 4.44 2.40 -42.34
CA MET A 1 4.34 2.89 -40.95
C MET A 1 3.62 1.80 -40.16
N LYS A 2 4.22 1.25 -39.10
CA LYS A 2 3.60 0.16 -38.32
C LYS A 2 2.42 0.76 -37.53
N PRO A 3 1.25 0.10 -37.45
CA PRO A 3 0.15 0.57 -36.64
C PRO A 3 0.55 0.61 -35.16
N GLU A 4 0.21 1.71 -34.48
CA GLU A 4 0.53 1.89 -33.06
C GLU A 4 -0.39 1.05 -32.17
N ARG A 5 0.19 0.46 -31.13
CA ARG A 5 -0.49 -0.30 -30.08
C ARG A 5 0.09 0.04 -28.72
N SER A 6 -0.69 -0.16 -27.67
CA SER A 6 -0.33 0.18 -26.30
C SER A 6 -0.17 -1.07 -25.43
N MET A 7 0.79 -1.06 -24.51
CA MET A 7 1.02 -2.17 -23.57
C MET A 7 1.38 -1.69 -22.16
N ALA A 8 1.03 -2.50 -21.16
CA ALA A 8 1.28 -2.21 -19.75
C ALA A 8 1.71 -3.46 -18.95
N PHE A 9 2.22 -3.23 -17.74
CA PHE A 9 2.53 -4.27 -16.76
C PHE A 9 1.52 -4.19 -15.60
N VAL A 10 1.05 -5.34 -15.10
CA VAL A 10 0.24 -5.40 -13.88
C VAL A 10 0.71 -6.55 -12.99
N GLY A 11 1.04 -6.24 -11.74
CA GLY A 11 1.55 -7.21 -10.76
C GLY A 11 2.98 -7.72 -11.02
N VAL A 12 3.58 -7.40 -12.17
CA VAL A 12 4.94 -7.83 -12.54
C VAL A 12 6.01 -7.03 -11.79
N THR A 13 6.98 -7.71 -11.19
CA THR A 13 8.10 -7.06 -10.49
C THR A 13 8.95 -6.17 -11.42
N GLU A 14 9.55 -5.11 -10.88
CA GLU A 14 10.33 -4.14 -11.68
C GLU A 14 11.51 -4.79 -12.43
N THR A 15 12.16 -5.78 -11.82
CA THR A 15 13.26 -6.52 -12.45
C THR A 15 12.79 -7.29 -13.68
N ILE A 16 11.63 -7.94 -13.61
CA ILE A 16 11.04 -8.67 -14.74
C ILE A 16 10.56 -7.69 -15.80
N ALA A 17 9.90 -6.59 -15.40
CA ALA A 17 9.44 -5.54 -16.32
C ALA A 17 10.60 -4.93 -17.12
N LEU A 18 11.73 -4.63 -16.48
CA LEU A 18 12.95 -4.16 -17.14
C LEU A 18 13.50 -5.19 -18.13
N ARG A 19 13.50 -6.47 -17.76
CA ARG A 19 13.95 -7.55 -18.64
C ARG A 19 13.05 -7.69 -19.87
N ILE A 20 11.72 -7.64 -19.71
CA ILE A 20 10.76 -7.64 -20.82
C ILE A 20 11.00 -6.42 -21.72
N ARG A 21 11.08 -5.21 -21.15
CA ARG A 21 11.38 -3.98 -21.92
C ARG A 21 12.66 -4.09 -22.73
N GLN A 22 13.72 -4.66 -22.15
CA GLN A 22 14.98 -4.88 -22.84
C GLN A 22 14.81 -5.87 -24.00
N GLN A 23 14.06 -6.96 -23.81
CA GLN A 23 13.82 -7.93 -24.88
C GLN A 23 12.95 -7.36 -26.01
N VAL A 24 11.90 -6.60 -25.68
CA VAL A 24 11.06 -5.91 -26.68
C VAL A 24 11.89 -5.02 -27.59
N ARG A 25 12.81 -4.23 -27.02
CA ARG A 25 13.74 -3.39 -27.82
C ARG A 25 14.64 -4.20 -28.75
N ARG A 26 15.00 -5.43 -28.39
CA ARG A 26 15.84 -6.30 -29.25
C ARG A 26 15.07 -6.94 -30.39
N ILE A 27 13.75 -7.06 -30.27
CA ILE A 27 12.89 -7.69 -31.27
C ILE A 27 12.04 -6.68 -32.05
N GLU A 28 12.26 -5.38 -31.86
CA GLU A 28 11.45 -4.29 -32.42
C GLU A 28 11.27 -4.38 -33.94
N ASP A 29 12.34 -4.76 -34.65
CA ASP A 29 12.30 -4.95 -36.11
C ASP A 29 11.37 -6.09 -36.55
N ARG A 30 11.19 -7.11 -35.69
CA ARG A 30 10.36 -8.31 -35.93
C ARG A 30 8.89 -8.11 -35.52
N LEU A 31 8.56 -7.01 -34.84
CA LEU A 31 7.19 -6.71 -34.41
C LEU A 31 6.39 -6.12 -35.57
N ALA A 32 5.16 -6.58 -35.76
CA ALA A 32 4.25 -6.07 -36.80
C ALA A 32 3.63 -4.71 -36.44
N HIS A 33 3.58 -4.39 -35.14
CA HIS A 33 3.00 -3.18 -34.57
C HIS A 33 4.07 -2.34 -33.85
N ASP A 34 3.85 -1.04 -33.76
CA ASP A 34 4.67 -0.14 -32.94
C ASP A 34 4.09 -0.09 -31.53
N TRP A 35 4.75 -0.73 -30.57
CA TRP A 35 4.22 -0.92 -29.22
C TRP A 35 4.73 0.14 -28.25
N LYS A 36 3.81 0.89 -27.65
CA LYS A 36 4.09 1.95 -26.67
C LYS A 36 3.74 1.52 -25.26
N TRP A 37 4.63 1.81 -24.31
CA TRP A 37 4.38 1.58 -22.89
C TRP A 37 3.46 2.66 -22.32
N VAL A 38 2.32 2.26 -21.75
CA VAL A 38 1.34 3.17 -21.13
C VAL A 38 1.09 2.79 -19.66
N SER A 39 0.67 3.76 -18.86
CA SER A 39 0.61 3.60 -17.40
C SER A 39 -0.71 3.04 -16.85
N ALA A 40 -1.88 3.18 -17.48
CA ALA A 40 -3.10 2.55 -16.92
C ALA A 40 -4.37 2.55 -17.79
N ASP A 41 -4.59 3.56 -18.64
CA ASP A 41 -5.89 3.67 -19.30
C ASP A 41 -5.96 2.78 -20.55
N SER A 42 -6.57 1.59 -20.37
CA SER A 42 -6.96 0.65 -21.43
C SER A 42 -5.85 0.27 -22.42
N PRO A 43 -4.76 -0.40 -21.97
CA PRO A 43 -3.75 -0.92 -22.89
C PRO A 43 -4.33 -2.00 -23.82
N ASP A 44 -3.82 -2.08 -25.06
CA ASP A 44 -4.18 -3.15 -26.00
C ASP A 44 -3.66 -4.53 -25.53
N LEU A 45 -2.58 -4.56 -24.75
CA LEU A 45 -1.93 -5.76 -24.22
C LEU A 45 -1.42 -5.56 -22.79
N VAL A 46 -1.65 -6.53 -21.91
CA VAL A 46 -1.15 -6.50 -20.52
C VAL A 46 -0.24 -7.69 -20.22
N PHE A 47 0.94 -7.43 -19.66
CA PHE A 47 1.78 -8.46 -19.06
C PHE A 47 1.39 -8.62 -17.59
N ILE A 48 1.04 -9.85 -17.20
CA ILE A 48 0.46 -10.17 -15.89
C ILE A 48 1.34 -11.20 -15.18
N ASP A 49 1.65 -10.95 -13.92
CA ASP A 49 2.22 -11.96 -13.01
C ASP A 49 1.07 -12.70 -12.30
N PRO A 50 0.81 -13.99 -12.60
CA PRO A 50 -0.32 -14.71 -12.02
C PRO A 50 -0.15 -15.01 -10.52
N ASP A 51 1.06 -14.94 -9.97
CA ASP A 51 1.31 -15.21 -8.56
C ASP A 51 1.01 -13.97 -7.69
N SER A 52 1.10 -12.78 -8.29
CA SER A 52 0.71 -11.51 -7.70
C SER A 52 -0.81 -11.33 -7.62
N ASP A 53 -1.31 -10.81 -6.50
CA ASP A 53 -2.75 -10.56 -6.30
C ASP A 53 -3.30 -9.52 -7.29
N GLU A 54 -2.52 -8.50 -7.61
CA GLU A 54 -2.86 -7.53 -8.67
C GLU A 54 -3.01 -8.22 -10.03
N GLY A 55 -2.16 -9.21 -10.30
CA GLY A 55 -2.18 -9.94 -11.55
C GLY A 55 -3.34 -10.93 -11.65
N LYS A 56 -3.70 -11.62 -10.56
CA LYS A 56 -4.92 -12.45 -10.49
C LYS A 56 -6.17 -11.62 -10.82
N MET A 57 -6.26 -10.42 -10.24
CA MET A 57 -7.37 -9.49 -10.49
C MET A 57 -7.35 -8.95 -11.92
N ALA A 58 -6.18 -8.59 -12.44
CA ALA A 58 -6.02 -8.13 -13.82
C ALA A 58 -6.43 -9.21 -14.83
N ARG A 59 -6.08 -10.47 -14.57
CA ARG A 59 -6.49 -11.62 -15.39
C ARG A 59 -8.00 -11.79 -15.40
N GLY A 60 -8.65 -11.72 -14.23
CA GLY A 60 -10.11 -11.78 -14.13
C GLY A 60 -10.77 -10.68 -14.95
N ARG A 61 -10.30 -9.43 -14.81
CA ARG A 61 -10.79 -8.30 -15.61
C ARG A 61 -10.57 -8.52 -17.10
N ALA A 62 -9.38 -8.96 -17.50
CA ALA A 62 -9.04 -9.17 -18.90
C ALA A 62 -9.93 -10.23 -19.57
N LYS A 63 -10.28 -11.30 -18.84
CA LYS A 63 -11.24 -12.31 -19.32
C LYS A 63 -12.65 -11.74 -19.49
N VAL A 64 -13.11 -10.90 -18.56
CA VAL A 64 -14.44 -10.28 -18.62
C VAL A 64 -14.53 -9.22 -19.72
N THR A 65 -13.51 -8.39 -19.88
CA THR A 65 -13.50 -7.29 -20.84
C THR A 65 -13.04 -7.70 -22.24
N GLY A 66 -12.54 -8.94 -22.40
CA GLY A 66 -11.88 -9.38 -23.63
C GLY A 66 -10.54 -8.70 -23.89
N MET A 67 -9.94 -8.04 -22.89
CA MET A 67 -8.62 -7.43 -22.99
C MET A 67 -7.55 -8.52 -23.11
N ARG A 68 -6.53 -8.27 -23.94
CA ARG A 68 -5.47 -9.24 -24.17
C ARG A 68 -4.45 -9.17 -23.04
N TYR A 69 -4.00 -10.33 -22.63
CA TYR A 69 -2.97 -10.45 -21.63
C TYR A 69 -1.99 -11.56 -21.99
N ILE A 70 -0.79 -11.48 -21.45
CA ILE A 70 0.25 -12.51 -21.45
C ILE A 70 0.62 -12.77 -19.99
N GLU A 71 0.55 -14.02 -19.56
CA GLU A 71 1.01 -14.41 -18.22
C GLU A 71 2.53 -14.59 -18.22
N VAL A 72 3.21 -14.01 -17.23
CA VAL A 72 4.66 -14.14 -17.06
C VAL A 72 4.92 -15.12 -15.93
N ILE A 73 5.59 -16.24 -16.21
CA ILE A 73 5.80 -17.34 -15.27
C ILE A 73 7.27 -17.72 -15.17
N ASP A 74 7.73 -18.17 -14.00
CA ASP A 74 9.12 -18.57 -13.77
C ASP A 74 9.43 -20.01 -14.23
N GLU A 75 8.42 -20.84 -14.52
CA GLU A 75 8.59 -22.26 -14.88
C GLU A 75 7.69 -22.66 -16.06
N ASP A 76 8.16 -23.60 -16.90
CA ASP A 76 7.50 -24.05 -18.13
C ASP A 76 6.31 -24.98 -17.81
N MET A 77 5.32 -24.45 -17.08
CA MET A 77 4.06 -25.13 -16.77
C MET A 77 3.18 -25.15 -18.02
N SER A 78 3.50 -26.09 -18.91
CA SER A 78 2.77 -26.40 -20.13
C SER A 78 1.42 -27.06 -19.81
N GLY A 79 0.45 -26.25 -19.37
CA GLY A 79 -0.91 -26.72 -19.10
C GLY A 79 -1.99 -25.64 -19.07
N ASN A 80 -1.65 -24.36 -19.29
CA ASN A 80 -2.61 -23.28 -19.25
C ASN A 80 -3.06 -22.88 -20.67
N GLU A 81 -4.37 -22.65 -20.85
CA GLU A 81 -4.97 -22.18 -22.10
C GLU A 81 -4.57 -20.73 -22.44
N ALA A 82 -4.02 -19.99 -21.47
CA ALA A 82 -3.58 -18.63 -21.64
C ALA A 82 -2.20 -18.53 -22.34
N PRO A 83 -1.94 -17.45 -23.11
CA PRO A 83 -0.62 -17.18 -23.66
C PRO A 83 0.39 -16.90 -22.53
N THR A 84 1.35 -17.81 -22.35
CA THR A 84 2.38 -17.74 -21.31
C THR A 84 3.75 -17.35 -21.86
N LEU A 85 4.47 -16.54 -21.09
CA LEU A 85 5.85 -16.12 -21.31
C LEU A 85 6.72 -16.57 -20.14
N CYS A 86 7.54 -17.59 -20.38
CA CYS A 86 8.40 -18.18 -19.35
C CYS A 86 9.69 -17.37 -19.15
N ILE A 87 10.19 -17.33 -17.92
CA ILE A 87 11.51 -16.82 -17.57
C ILE A 87 12.48 -18.01 -17.51
N PRO A 88 13.59 -18.02 -18.28
CA PRO A 88 14.17 -16.92 -19.05
C PRO A 88 13.43 -16.65 -20.38
N ILE A 89 13.22 -15.36 -20.66
CA ILE A 89 12.44 -14.87 -21.81
C ILE A 89 13.12 -15.21 -23.13
N LYS A 90 12.50 -16.09 -23.92
CA LYS A 90 12.92 -16.41 -25.30
C LYS A 90 12.38 -15.36 -26.27
N GLN A 91 13.27 -14.77 -27.07
CA GLN A 91 12.93 -13.69 -28.01
C GLN A 91 11.89 -14.10 -29.06
N ASP A 92 12.01 -15.30 -29.61
CA ASP A 92 11.09 -15.80 -30.62
C ASP A 92 9.67 -15.94 -30.08
N ARG A 93 9.54 -16.46 -28.86
CA ARG A 93 8.24 -16.61 -28.20
C ARG A 93 7.62 -15.25 -27.86
N LEU A 94 8.41 -14.30 -27.38
CA LEU A 94 7.91 -12.95 -27.11
C LEU A 94 7.41 -12.26 -28.39
N ALA A 95 8.16 -12.37 -29.50
CA ALA A 95 7.76 -11.81 -30.78
C ALA A 95 6.47 -12.45 -31.32
N GLU A 96 6.36 -13.78 -31.22
CA GLU A 96 5.17 -14.54 -31.61
C GLU A 96 3.94 -14.06 -30.82
N LEU A 97 4.04 -14.02 -29.49
CA LEU A 97 2.94 -13.61 -28.62
C LEU A 97 2.50 -12.16 -28.86
N MET A 98 3.46 -11.23 -29.01
CA MET A 98 3.13 -9.82 -29.28
C MET A 98 2.50 -9.63 -30.66
N ASN A 99 2.97 -10.34 -31.68
CA ASN A 99 2.37 -10.25 -33.01
C ASN A 99 0.96 -10.88 -33.04
N ALA A 100 0.76 -12.02 -32.38
CA ALA A 100 -0.56 -12.62 -32.22
C ALA A 100 -1.52 -11.67 -31.49
N ALA A 101 -1.05 -11.05 -30.40
CA ALA A 101 -1.82 -10.07 -29.64
C ALA A 101 -2.13 -8.80 -30.42
N GLY A 102 -1.29 -8.38 -31.37
CA GLY A 102 -1.54 -7.19 -32.20
C GLY A 102 -2.47 -7.44 -33.39
N THR A 103 -2.44 -8.66 -33.94
CA THR A 103 -3.16 -9.03 -35.18
C THR A 103 -4.61 -9.41 -34.94
N ALA A 104 -4.93 -9.96 -33.76
CA ALA A 104 -6.31 -10.23 -33.42
C ALA A 104 -7.10 -8.91 -33.54
N THR A 105 -8.14 -8.88 -34.36
CA THR A 105 -9.05 -7.73 -34.40
C THR A 105 -9.93 -7.84 -33.17
N VAL A 106 -10.06 -6.76 -32.40
CA VAL A 106 -11.13 -6.71 -31.40
C VAL A 106 -12.41 -6.69 -32.21
N SER A 107 -13.06 -7.85 -32.35
CA SER A 107 -14.48 -7.84 -32.65
C SER A 107 -15.12 -7.20 -31.43
N THR A 108 -15.29 -5.88 -31.49
CA THR A 108 -16.29 -5.16 -30.67
C THR A 108 -17.66 -5.57 -31.22
N GLY A 109 -17.93 -6.86 -31.14
CA GLY A 109 -19.07 -7.55 -31.71
C GLY A 109 -19.67 -8.36 -30.60
N GLU A 110 -20.68 -7.77 -29.97
CA GLU A 110 -21.87 -8.50 -29.54
C GLU A 110 -21.60 -9.74 -28.67
N LEU A 111 -21.09 -9.49 -27.45
CA LEU A 111 -21.36 -10.36 -26.30
C LEU A 111 -22.64 -9.79 -25.66
N ALA A 112 -23.82 -10.20 -26.11
CA ALA A 112 -24.46 -11.45 -25.69
C ALA A 112 -24.53 -11.53 -24.16
N PHE A 113 -25.54 -10.85 -23.60
CA PHE A 113 -26.14 -11.15 -22.30
C PHE A 113 -26.83 -12.52 -22.35
N GLN A 114 -26.12 -13.57 -22.75
CA GLN A 114 -26.60 -14.93 -22.66
C GLN A 114 -25.68 -15.66 -21.68
N ASN A 115 -26.30 -16.09 -20.57
CA ASN A 115 -25.81 -17.05 -19.56
C ASN A 115 -25.29 -16.52 -18.22
N SER A 116 -25.79 -15.39 -17.71
CA SER A 116 -25.76 -15.12 -16.26
C SER A 116 -27.12 -14.83 -15.62
N ALA A 117 -28.21 -14.91 -16.38
CA ALA A 117 -29.58 -14.76 -15.85
C ALA A 117 -30.11 -16.01 -15.13
N ASP A 118 -29.44 -17.16 -15.24
CA ASP A 118 -29.91 -18.45 -14.69
C ASP A 118 -29.57 -18.68 -13.20
N PHE A 119 -28.88 -17.77 -12.53
CA PHE A 119 -28.48 -17.98 -11.14
C PHE A 119 -29.49 -17.46 -10.11
N TYR A 120 -30.43 -16.57 -10.48
CA TYR A 120 -31.34 -15.91 -9.53
C TYR A 120 -32.83 -16.21 -9.73
N PHE A 121 -33.23 -17.04 -10.71
CA PHE A 121 -34.64 -17.31 -11.01
C PHE A 121 -35.07 -18.79 -10.91
N ARG A 122 -34.25 -19.67 -10.32
CA ARG A 122 -34.53 -21.13 -10.32
C ARG A 122 -35.14 -21.68 -9.04
N ASP A 123 -35.97 -20.93 -8.31
CA ASP A 123 -36.71 -21.47 -7.15
C ASP A 123 -38.18 -21.00 -7.03
N LEU A 124 -38.77 -20.42 -8.07
CA LEU A 124 -40.19 -20.05 -8.06
C LEU A 124 -40.83 -20.34 -9.41
N GLU A 125 -41.12 -21.61 -9.71
CA GLU A 125 -42.25 -22.02 -10.57
C GLU A 125 -42.29 -23.56 -10.71
N ASP A 126 -43.04 -24.20 -9.82
CA ASP A 126 -43.70 -25.47 -10.11
C ASP A 126 -45.07 -25.45 -9.41
N GLY A 127 -46.14 -25.25 -10.18
CA GLY A 127 -47.49 -25.17 -9.61
C GLY A 127 -48.58 -24.56 -10.50
N ALA A 128 -48.56 -24.76 -11.81
CA ALA A 128 -49.72 -24.47 -12.65
C ALA A 128 -50.76 -25.61 -12.50
N GLY A 129 -51.62 -25.50 -11.49
CA GLY A 129 -52.82 -26.31 -11.33
C GLY A 129 -54.07 -25.54 -11.78
N HIS A 130 -54.82 -26.13 -12.69
CA HIS A 130 -56.07 -25.63 -13.26
C HIS A 130 -57.15 -25.24 -12.23
N ALA A 131 -57.94 -24.24 -12.61
CA ALA A 131 -59.08 -23.69 -11.89
C ALA A 131 -60.32 -24.62 -11.82
N SER A 132 -61.00 -24.66 -10.67
CA SER A 132 -62.46 -24.43 -10.58
C SER A 132 -62.96 -24.25 -9.14
N PRO A 133 -64.13 -23.61 -8.93
CA PRO A 133 -64.50 -22.93 -7.69
C PRO A 133 -65.55 -23.70 -6.86
N ALA A 134 -65.48 -23.62 -5.52
CA ALA A 134 -66.62 -23.78 -4.63
C ALA A 134 -66.33 -23.33 -3.18
N ASP A 135 -67.17 -22.38 -2.74
CA ASP A 135 -67.76 -22.16 -1.41
C ASP A 135 -66.91 -21.85 -0.14
N PRO A 136 -67.48 -21.07 0.81
CA PRO A 136 -66.76 -20.24 1.75
C PRO A 136 -66.71 -20.82 3.16
N GLY A 137 -65.72 -20.34 3.91
CA GLY A 137 -65.79 -20.25 5.36
C GLY A 137 -64.84 -21.20 6.06
N THR A 138 -63.73 -20.66 6.56
CA THR A 138 -63.34 -20.77 7.97
C THR A 138 -62.07 -19.97 8.24
N GLY A 139 -62.09 -19.21 9.34
CA GLY A 139 -60.93 -18.89 10.18
C GLY A 139 -59.72 -18.22 9.52
N SER A 140 -59.72 -16.88 9.51
CA SER A 140 -58.47 -16.11 9.46
C SER A 140 -57.73 -16.30 10.78
N GLU A 141 -56.61 -17.03 10.76
CA GLU A 141 -55.53 -16.87 11.73
C GLU A 141 -54.49 -15.90 11.14
N PRO A 142 -54.04 -14.87 11.88
CA PRO A 142 -52.99 -13.98 11.42
C PRO A 142 -51.64 -14.68 11.44
N ALA A 143 -50.92 -14.59 10.32
CA ALA A 143 -49.55 -15.07 10.16
C ALA A 143 -48.66 -14.58 11.31
N HIS A 144 -48.03 -15.52 12.01
CA HIS A 144 -47.05 -15.24 13.05
C HIS A 144 -45.81 -14.59 12.44
N GLY A 145 -45.51 -13.39 12.93
CA GLY A 145 -44.34 -12.62 12.54
C GLY A 145 -43.05 -13.22 13.08
N LEU A 146 -41.95 -12.84 12.42
CA LEU A 146 -40.55 -13.24 12.64
C LEU A 146 -40.06 -13.18 14.10
N GLU A 147 -40.81 -12.53 15.00
CA GLU A 147 -40.49 -12.35 16.42
C GLU A 147 -40.61 -13.64 17.25
N ASP A 148 -41.39 -14.64 16.80
CA ASP A 148 -41.51 -15.94 17.49
C ASP A 148 -40.36 -16.93 17.21
N LEU A 149 -39.54 -16.67 16.18
CA LEU A 149 -38.32 -17.45 15.92
C LEU A 149 -37.18 -17.03 16.85
N ILE A 150 -37.13 -15.77 17.26
CA ILE A 150 -36.05 -15.23 18.10
C ILE A 150 -36.23 -15.64 19.58
N ARG A 151 -37.46 -15.84 20.06
CA ARG A 151 -37.71 -16.33 21.43
C ARG A 151 -37.47 -17.83 21.63
N ARG A 152 -37.30 -18.61 20.56
CA ARG A 152 -37.18 -20.08 20.66
C ARG A 152 -35.75 -20.58 20.87
N GLU A 153 -34.74 -19.75 20.65
CA GLU A 153 -33.33 -20.09 20.89
C GLU A 153 -32.87 -19.81 22.32
N GLU A 154 -33.54 -18.93 23.07
CA GLU A 154 -33.08 -18.48 24.39
C GLU A 154 -33.50 -19.39 25.57
N LEU A 155 -34.18 -20.51 25.30
CA LEU A 155 -34.68 -21.46 26.32
C LEU A 155 -34.10 -22.88 26.20
N ALA A 156 -33.09 -23.11 25.37
CA ALA A 156 -32.53 -24.43 25.10
C ALA A 156 -31.09 -24.67 25.63
N GLU A 157 -30.55 -23.80 26.49
CA GLU A 157 -29.24 -24.03 27.12
C GLU A 157 -29.37 -24.12 28.65
N GLY A 158 -29.74 -25.31 29.10
CA GLY A 158 -29.79 -25.63 30.52
C GLY A 158 -29.93 -27.13 30.78
N ARG A 159 -28.80 -27.86 30.76
CA ARG A 159 -28.48 -29.06 31.58
C ARG A 159 -27.18 -29.72 31.06
N GLN A 160 -26.09 -29.60 31.82
CA GLN A 160 -25.50 -30.66 32.66
C GLN A 160 -24.87 -31.83 31.86
N HIS A 161 -23.54 -31.87 31.84
CA HIS A 161 -22.79 -33.11 31.90
C HIS A 161 -21.73 -32.99 33.01
N ASP A 162 -22.04 -33.67 34.11
CA ASP A 162 -21.16 -34.03 35.20
C ASP A 162 -20.63 -35.43 34.89
N GLN A 163 -19.35 -35.59 34.57
CA GLN A 163 -18.61 -36.85 34.72
C GLN A 163 -17.14 -36.53 34.99
N GLY A 164 -16.75 -36.72 36.26
CA GLY A 164 -15.36 -36.81 36.66
C GLY A 164 -14.70 -38.09 36.14
N PHE A 165 -13.41 -37.99 35.82
CA PHE A 165 -12.51 -39.13 35.79
C PHE A 165 -11.14 -38.72 36.35
N ASP A 166 -10.66 -39.57 37.24
CA ASP A 166 -9.51 -39.38 38.11
C ASP A 166 -8.15 -39.37 37.41
N SER A 167 -7.23 -38.73 38.12
CA SER A 167 -5.78 -38.70 37.95
C SER A 167 -5.13 -40.08 38.17
N ASN A 168 -4.27 -40.53 37.24
CA ASN A 168 -2.92 -41.07 37.47
C ASN A 168 -2.47 -41.98 36.31
N ALA A 169 -1.41 -41.59 35.62
CA ALA A 169 -0.45 -42.51 35.01
C ALA A 169 0.85 -41.77 34.69
N ASP A 170 1.78 -41.79 35.65
CA ASP A 170 3.21 -41.81 35.38
C ASP A 170 3.54 -42.99 34.45
N LEU A 171 4.35 -42.77 33.42
CA LEU A 171 5.34 -43.76 32.95
C LEU A 171 6.34 -43.13 32.00
N ALA A 172 7.60 -43.43 32.28
CA ALA A 172 8.80 -42.84 31.75
C ALA A 172 9.31 -43.47 30.43
N ALA A 173 10.19 -42.69 29.78
CA ALA A 173 11.43 -43.10 29.12
C ALA A 173 11.44 -44.03 27.89
N GLY A 174 12.22 -43.61 26.89
CA GLY A 174 12.76 -44.39 25.78
C GLY A 174 12.34 -43.79 24.44
N GLY A 175 13.20 -43.34 23.53
CA GLY A 175 14.61 -43.64 23.32
C GLY A 175 14.80 -43.91 21.82
N ALA A 176 15.71 -43.15 21.21
CA ALA A 176 16.55 -43.54 20.08
C ALA A 176 16.04 -43.44 18.62
N ARG A 177 16.90 -42.76 17.84
CA ARG A 177 17.36 -43.04 16.47
C ARG A 177 16.62 -42.40 15.30
N THR A 178 17.06 -41.17 15.05
CA THR A 178 17.28 -40.61 13.72
C THR A 178 18.41 -41.36 12.99
N GLY A 179 18.26 -41.58 11.68
CA GLY A 179 19.31 -42.11 10.83
C GLY A 179 18.95 -42.13 9.35
N ARG A 180 19.49 -41.16 8.58
CA ARG A 180 20.22 -41.30 7.29
C ARG A 180 20.11 -40.00 6.48
N THR A 181 21.19 -39.23 6.37
CA THR A 181 22.30 -39.32 5.39
C THR A 181 22.02 -38.59 4.08
N ARG A 182 22.70 -37.44 3.88
CA ARG A 182 23.52 -37.19 2.69
C ARG A 182 24.50 -36.05 2.96
N GLN A 183 25.77 -36.44 3.11
CA GLN A 183 26.94 -35.59 2.94
C GLN A 183 27.18 -35.39 1.44
N TYR A 184 27.65 -34.21 1.02
CA TYR A 184 28.83 -34.12 0.15
C TYR A 184 29.52 -32.76 0.34
N ALA A 185 30.74 -32.85 0.89
CA ALA A 185 32.00 -32.10 0.66
C ALA A 185 31.97 -30.55 0.59
N SER A 186 32.55 -29.79 1.53
CA SER A 186 33.98 -29.66 1.94
C SER A 186 34.84 -28.80 1.00
N ARG A 187 35.28 -27.62 1.49
CA ARG A 187 36.69 -27.17 1.49
C ARG A 187 36.81 -25.76 2.10
N SER A 188 37.38 -25.66 3.29
CA SER A 188 38.09 -24.45 3.70
C SER A 188 39.09 -24.73 4.83
N VAL A 189 40.27 -24.13 4.63
CA VAL A 189 41.31 -23.69 5.58
C VAL A 189 42.23 -24.75 6.22
N ASP A 190 43.41 -24.84 5.61
CA ASP A 190 44.67 -25.24 6.23
C ASP A 190 45.15 -24.14 7.19
N ARG A 191 45.45 -24.50 8.43
CA ARG A 191 46.12 -23.64 9.42
C ARG A 191 47.07 -24.50 10.23
N GLY A 192 48.32 -24.53 9.81
CA GLY A 192 49.45 -24.92 10.66
C GLY A 192 50.19 -23.66 11.06
N LEU A 193 50.44 -23.49 12.36
CA LEU A 193 51.75 -23.07 12.86
C LEU A 193 51.78 -23.26 14.37
N ASP A 194 52.83 -23.97 14.73
CA ASP A 194 53.25 -24.55 15.98
C ASP A 194 54.36 -23.66 16.54
N VAL A 195 54.24 -23.14 17.76
CA VAL A 195 55.38 -22.71 18.60
C VAL A 195 54.98 -22.80 20.07
N SER A 196 55.75 -23.59 20.79
CA SER A 196 55.68 -23.86 22.22
C SER A 196 56.34 -22.79 23.09
N ASP A 197 55.91 -22.77 24.35
CA ASP A 197 56.71 -22.66 25.59
C ASP A 197 57.41 -21.32 25.94
N GLU A 198 56.95 -20.65 27.00
CA GLU A 198 57.72 -20.59 28.26
C GLU A 198 56.93 -19.94 29.41
N SER A 199 57.13 -20.55 30.58
CA SER A 199 56.65 -20.24 31.92
C SER A 199 56.90 -18.80 32.38
N PHE A 200 56.00 -18.23 33.20
CA PHE A 200 56.40 -17.46 34.38
C PHE A 200 55.28 -17.41 35.43
N ASP A 201 55.69 -17.72 36.66
CA ASP A 201 54.90 -17.95 37.85
C ASP A 201 54.84 -16.69 38.73
N LYS A 202 53.65 -16.41 39.28
CA LYS A 202 53.33 -15.74 40.57
C LYS A 202 53.65 -14.23 40.83
N PRO A 203 52.74 -13.49 41.53
CA PRO A 203 52.88 -12.06 41.83
C PRO A 203 53.44 -11.77 43.25
N PRO A 204 53.67 -10.49 43.58
CA PRO A 204 53.45 -10.01 44.95
C PRO A 204 52.64 -8.70 45.06
N PRO A 205 52.18 -8.33 46.28
CA PRO A 205 51.21 -7.27 46.56
C PRO A 205 51.84 -6.01 47.20
N VAL A 206 50.97 -5.11 47.70
CA VAL A 206 51.12 -4.07 48.75
C VAL A 206 51.02 -2.59 48.28
N ASP A 207 49.80 -2.07 48.40
CA ASP A 207 49.33 -0.95 49.27
C ASP A 207 50.27 0.22 49.64
N LEU A 208 49.80 1.46 49.42
CA LEU A 208 49.64 2.54 50.42
C LEU A 208 49.63 3.97 49.82
N ALA A 209 48.72 4.77 50.37
CA ALA A 209 48.80 6.22 50.63
C ALA A 209 48.41 7.26 49.55
N ARG A 210 47.20 7.80 49.76
CA ARG A 210 46.74 9.18 49.50
C ARG A 210 47.64 10.20 50.26
N PRO A 211 47.80 11.46 49.79
CA PRO A 211 46.98 12.54 50.38
C PRO A 211 46.64 13.75 49.46
N ALA A 212 45.54 14.40 49.85
CA ALA A 212 45.14 15.82 49.83
C ALA A 212 45.55 16.82 48.71
N ALA A 213 44.53 17.62 48.34
CA ALA A 213 44.57 18.83 47.53
C ALA A 213 45.34 20.01 48.16
N PRO A 214 45.64 21.04 47.36
CA PRO A 214 45.18 22.39 47.71
C PRO A 214 44.64 23.20 46.51
N THR A 215 43.61 24.02 46.77
CA THR A 215 43.26 25.22 45.99
C THR A 215 44.25 26.37 46.30
N PRO A 216 44.48 27.30 45.36
CA PRO A 216 43.93 28.65 45.55
C PRO A 216 43.51 29.38 44.24
N LYS A 217 42.89 30.54 44.49
CA LYS A 217 41.99 31.40 43.69
C LYS A 217 42.63 32.23 42.56
N ASP A 218 41.75 32.60 41.63
CA ASP A 218 41.60 33.88 40.89
C ASP A 218 42.83 34.51 40.22
N SER A 219 42.80 34.61 38.88
CA SER A 219 42.47 35.88 38.20
C SER A 219 42.60 35.82 36.66
N LEU A 220 41.52 36.27 36.01
CA LEU A 220 41.48 37.16 34.83
C LEU A 220 42.07 36.67 33.49
N GLY A 221 41.16 36.31 32.57
CA GLY A 221 41.44 36.12 31.14
C GLY A 221 40.20 35.72 30.36
N SER A 222 39.12 36.50 30.45
CA SER A 222 37.89 36.29 29.69
C SER A 222 38.11 36.48 28.19
N ILE A 223 38.22 35.37 27.46
CA ILE A 223 37.89 35.34 26.02
C ILE A 223 36.39 35.03 25.96
N PRO A 224 35.55 35.87 25.32
CA PRO A 224 34.15 35.55 25.16
C PRO A 224 34.03 34.43 24.12
N THR A 225 34.13 33.19 24.56
CA THR A 225 33.52 32.08 23.83
C THR A 225 32.03 32.37 23.81
N PRO A 226 31.35 32.37 22.65
CA PRO A 226 29.90 32.47 22.65
C PRO A 226 29.38 31.26 23.44
N ARG A 227 28.95 31.51 24.68
CA ARG A 227 27.87 30.74 25.27
C ARG A 227 26.76 30.84 24.24
N ILE A 228 26.56 29.77 23.48
CA ILE A 228 25.29 29.48 22.86
C ILE A 228 24.35 29.16 24.04
N THR A 229 23.97 30.21 24.77
CA THR A 229 22.62 30.35 25.29
C THR A 229 21.74 30.58 24.08
N GLY A 230 21.56 29.52 23.31
CA GLY A 230 20.57 29.41 22.26
C GLY A 230 19.26 29.05 22.94
N ALA A 231 18.32 29.97 22.87
CA ALA A 231 16.94 29.87 23.30
C ALA A 231 16.34 28.45 23.18
N ARG A 232 15.70 28.00 24.27
CA ARG A 232 14.41 27.28 24.24
C ARG A 232 14.18 26.41 22.99
N GLU A 233 14.65 25.16 23.01
CA GLU A 233 13.98 24.07 22.27
C GLU A 233 12.64 23.75 22.96
N THR A 234 11.73 24.72 23.02
CA THR A 234 10.34 24.52 23.46
C THR A 234 9.41 24.20 22.28
N GLY A 235 9.93 24.13 21.06
CA GLY A 235 9.16 23.78 19.87
C GLY A 235 9.56 22.40 19.38
N GLY A 236 8.74 21.39 19.67
CA GLY A 236 8.82 20.12 18.94
C GLY A 236 8.49 20.33 17.46
N TRP A 237 8.73 19.30 16.64
CA TRP A 237 8.41 19.30 15.23
C TRP A 237 7.20 18.40 14.94
N PRO A 238 6.41 18.67 13.89
CA PRO A 238 5.30 17.81 13.52
C PRO A 238 5.82 16.44 13.05
N LEU A 239 5.02 15.38 13.26
CA LEU A 239 5.41 14.00 12.93
C LEU A 239 6.01 13.82 11.51
N PRO A 240 5.46 14.40 10.43
CA PRO A 240 6.04 14.27 9.08
C PRO A 240 7.48 14.75 8.96
N HIS A 241 7.95 15.66 9.83
CA HIS A 241 9.34 16.10 9.87
C HIS A 241 10.30 14.92 10.11
N PHE A 242 9.89 13.96 10.95
CA PHE A 242 10.67 12.80 11.34
C PHE A 242 10.52 11.60 10.41
N LEU A 243 9.59 11.65 9.45
CA LEU A 243 9.38 10.56 8.47
C LEU A 243 10.24 10.75 7.21
N GLY A 244 10.98 11.85 7.12
CA GLY A 244 11.87 12.19 6.01
C GLY A 244 13.35 12.23 6.41
N PRO A 245 14.19 13.01 5.71
CA PRO A 245 15.64 13.04 5.93
C PRO A 245 16.06 13.62 7.29
N ASN A 246 15.17 14.34 7.98
CA ASN A 246 15.42 14.89 9.31
C ASN A 246 15.03 13.92 10.44
N GLY A 247 14.54 12.73 10.09
CA GLY A 247 14.18 11.68 11.02
C GLY A 247 15.37 10.97 11.65
N PRO A 248 15.10 10.03 12.57
CA PRO A 248 16.14 9.12 13.02
C PRO A 248 16.70 8.31 11.85
N THR A 249 17.97 7.92 11.95
CA THR A 249 18.66 7.13 10.90
C THR A 249 18.54 5.62 11.09
N ARG A 250 18.05 5.19 12.26
CA ARG A 250 17.91 3.79 12.66
C ARG A 250 16.48 3.54 13.15
N PRO A 251 16.02 2.27 13.17
CA PRO A 251 14.76 1.93 13.79
C PRO A 251 14.66 2.54 15.19
N SER A 252 13.58 3.28 15.43
CA SER A 252 13.42 4.09 16.63
C SER A 252 11.99 4.03 17.15
N ARG A 253 11.83 4.25 18.46
CA ARG A 253 10.55 4.34 19.15
C ARG A 253 10.33 5.75 19.66
N TYR A 254 9.07 6.18 19.58
CA TYR A 254 8.54 7.33 20.31
C TYR A 254 7.32 6.87 21.11
N ALA A 255 7.15 7.42 22.31
CA ALA A 255 5.97 7.18 23.13
C ALA A 255 5.45 8.52 23.65
N ILE A 256 4.13 8.66 23.64
CA ILE A 256 3.40 9.73 24.32
C ILE A 256 2.36 9.09 25.23
N ASP A 257 1.93 9.83 26.24
CA ASP A 257 0.84 9.39 27.10
C ASP A 257 -0.46 9.25 26.27
N ASP A 258 -1.30 8.29 26.66
CA ASP A 258 -2.59 8.00 26.02
C ASP A 258 -2.56 7.61 24.53
N ALA A 259 -1.40 7.18 24.01
CA ALA A 259 -1.30 6.60 22.67
C ALA A 259 -0.41 5.35 22.65
N PRO A 260 -0.68 4.37 21.75
CA PRO A 260 0.18 3.21 21.61
C PRO A 260 1.59 3.63 21.18
N PRO A 261 2.66 2.95 21.62
CA PRO A 261 4.03 3.27 21.21
C PRO A 261 4.20 3.22 19.69
N LEU A 262 4.81 4.28 19.13
CA LEU A 262 5.09 4.38 17.71
C LEU A 262 6.51 3.90 17.42
N PHE A 263 6.64 2.84 16.62
CA PHE A 263 7.90 2.36 16.08
C PHE A 263 8.03 2.81 14.63
N ILE A 264 9.19 3.33 14.25
CA ILE A 264 9.47 3.73 12.87
C ILE A 264 10.76 3.07 12.38
N ASP A 265 10.75 2.60 11.14
CA ASP A 265 11.91 2.10 10.40
C ASP A 265 12.19 3.01 9.19
N PRO A 266 13.14 3.94 9.31
CA PRO A 266 13.52 4.87 8.25
C PRO A 266 14.01 4.18 6.98
N LYS A 267 14.57 2.96 7.09
CA LYS A 267 15.15 2.25 5.94
C LYS A 267 14.07 1.65 5.05
N SER A 268 13.06 1.03 5.65
CA SER A 268 11.91 0.46 4.93
C SER A 268 10.80 1.48 4.67
N ARG A 269 10.87 2.67 5.29
CA ARG A 269 9.80 3.69 5.29
C ARG A 269 8.48 3.14 5.83
N GLN A 270 8.59 2.30 6.84
CA GLN A 270 7.46 1.68 7.52
C GLN A 270 7.41 2.07 8.98
N PHE A 271 6.20 2.11 9.53
CA PHE A 271 5.95 2.22 10.95
C PHE A 271 5.19 1.00 11.45
N SER A 272 5.27 0.77 12.75
CA SER A 272 4.49 -0.23 13.45
C SER A 272 3.98 0.37 14.75
N ALA A 273 2.73 0.07 15.08
CA ALA A 273 2.11 0.43 16.34
C ALA A 273 1.03 -0.60 16.64
N ASP A 274 0.66 -0.71 17.91
CA ASP A 274 -0.49 -1.51 18.30
C ASP A 274 -1.79 -0.72 18.05
N GLY A 275 -2.80 -1.38 17.50
CA GLY A 275 -4.08 -0.78 17.13
C GLY A 275 -4.13 -0.05 15.78
N ASP A 276 -5.24 0.66 15.58
CA ASP A 276 -5.60 1.24 14.29
C ASP A 276 -4.99 2.62 14.03
N LEU A 277 -5.17 3.15 12.81
CA LEU A 277 -4.56 4.43 12.42
C LEU A 277 -5.00 5.58 13.33
N SER A 278 -6.26 5.58 13.72
CA SER A 278 -6.85 6.65 14.52
C SER A 278 -6.27 6.76 15.93
N ALA A 279 -5.79 5.65 16.49
CA ALA A 279 -5.10 5.63 17.78
C ALA A 279 -3.79 6.44 17.75
N LEU A 280 -3.24 6.72 16.56
CA LEU A 280 -2.03 7.52 16.37
C LEU A 280 -2.28 9.02 16.21
N ALA A 281 -3.55 9.46 16.25
CA ALA A 281 -3.91 10.87 16.18
C ALA A 281 -3.16 11.78 17.19
N PRO A 282 -2.86 11.35 18.44
CA PRO A 282 -2.10 12.18 19.37
C PRO A 282 -0.68 12.53 18.89
N TYR A 283 -0.01 11.64 18.15
CA TYR A 283 1.31 11.92 17.56
C TYR A 283 1.25 12.95 16.43
N CYS A 284 0.11 13.01 15.73
CA CYS A 284 -0.10 13.97 14.64
C CYS A 284 -0.44 15.38 15.15
N LYS A 285 -1.05 15.48 16.34
CA LYS A 285 -1.50 16.75 16.93
C LYS A 285 -0.46 17.41 17.83
N THR A 286 0.50 16.64 18.32
CA THR A 286 1.48 17.09 19.31
C THR A 286 2.84 17.32 18.64
N PRO A 287 3.49 18.48 18.84
CA PRO A 287 4.88 18.67 18.43
C PRO A 287 5.81 17.68 19.14
N LEU A 288 6.60 16.92 18.39
CA LEU A 288 7.48 15.87 18.91
C LEU A 288 8.91 16.39 19.08
N ALA A 289 9.55 16.08 20.21
CA ALA A 289 10.93 16.49 20.48
C ALA A 289 11.91 15.52 19.82
N SER A 290 12.91 16.03 19.09
CA SER A 290 13.93 15.18 18.44
C SER A 290 14.68 14.28 19.44
N SER A 291 14.86 14.77 20.67
CA SER A 291 15.53 14.04 21.76
C SER A 291 14.71 12.91 22.38
N ALA A 292 13.40 12.87 22.14
CA ALA A 292 12.52 11.83 22.68
C ALA A 292 12.46 10.56 21.80
N TRP A 293 13.14 10.56 20.66
CA TRP A 293 13.33 9.36 19.84
C TRP A 293 14.41 8.46 20.43
N HIS A 294 14.05 7.19 20.66
CA HIS A 294 14.96 6.19 21.24
C HIS A 294 15.27 5.11 20.21
N ALA A 295 16.55 4.85 19.95
CA ALA A 295 16.97 3.73 19.11
C ALA A 295 16.55 2.39 19.72
N LEU A 296 16.11 1.45 18.89
CA LEU A 296 15.60 0.16 19.37
C LEU A 296 16.73 -0.80 19.76
N GLY A 297 16.62 -1.41 20.94
CA GLY A 297 17.42 -2.58 21.33
C GLY A 297 16.87 -3.89 20.74
N THR A 298 17.57 -5.00 20.96
CA THR A 298 17.20 -6.32 20.40
C THR A 298 15.78 -6.77 20.79
N ALA A 299 15.38 -6.55 22.06
CA ALA A 299 14.05 -6.92 22.53
C ALA A 299 12.94 -6.11 21.84
N GLN A 300 13.13 -4.79 21.70
CA GLN A 300 12.17 -3.89 21.05
C GLN A 300 12.10 -4.12 19.53
N LEU A 301 13.22 -4.49 18.89
CA LEU A 301 13.20 -4.91 17.49
C LEU A 301 12.37 -6.19 17.30
N ASN A 302 12.45 -7.14 18.24
CA ASN A 302 11.61 -8.34 18.19
C ASN A 302 10.14 -8.03 18.42
N GLU A 303 9.81 -7.07 19.29
CA GLU A 303 8.46 -6.55 19.50
C GLU A 303 7.92 -5.89 18.22
N MET A 304 8.68 -4.97 17.63
CA MET A 304 8.32 -4.29 16.38
C MET A 304 8.01 -5.27 15.25
N ARG A 305 8.77 -6.38 15.11
CA ARG A 305 8.55 -7.40 14.08
C ARG A 305 7.29 -8.24 14.28
N ARG A 306 6.68 -8.24 15.47
CA ARG A 306 5.40 -8.92 15.73
C ARG A 306 4.20 -8.09 15.30
N LEU A 307 4.37 -6.78 15.19
CA LEU A 307 3.34 -5.84 14.74
C LEU A 307 3.35 -5.75 13.20
N PRO A 308 2.19 -5.46 12.58
CA PRO A 308 2.14 -5.22 11.14
C PRO A 308 2.97 -3.98 10.76
N GLY A 309 3.77 -4.10 9.71
CA GLY A 309 4.48 -2.96 9.11
C GLY A 309 3.54 -2.19 8.17
N ARG A 310 3.38 -0.90 8.40
CA ARG A 310 2.51 0.01 7.66
C ARG A 310 3.33 1.12 7.01
N GLY A 311 2.93 1.62 5.84
CA GLY A 311 3.72 2.64 5.12
C GLY A 311 3.61 4.03 5.75
N TYR A 312 4.70 4.81 5.74
CA TYR A 312 4.69 6.20 6.25
C TYR A 312 3.60 7.09 5.63
N ASP A 313 3.15 6.78 4.42
CA ASP A 313 2.07 7.50 3.74
C ASP A 313 0.81 7.58 4.63
N GLU A 314 0.50 6.55 5.42
CA GLU A 314 -0.68 6.57 6.29
C GLU A 314 -0.54 7.59 7.43
N LEU A 315 0.66 7.76 7.99
CA LEU A 315 0.94 8.78 9.02
C LEU A 315 0.95 10.19 8.43
N ILE A 316 1.51 10.36 7.23
CA ILE A 316 1.52 11.66 6.52
C ILE A 316 0.09 12.07 6.18
N TRP A 317 -0.71 11.11 5.70
CA TRP A 317 -2.12 11.30 5.42
C TRP A 317 -2.90 11.66 6.68
N LEU A 318 -2.74 10.90 7.78
CA LEU A 318 -3.45 11.15 9.03
C LEU A 318 -3.11 12.52 9.60
N HIS A 319 -1.82 12.89 9.60
CA HIS A 319 -1.39 14.22 10.01
C HIS A 319 -2.07 15.30 9.17
N THR A 320 -1.97 15.21 7.85
CA THR A 320 -2.51 16.22 6.93
C THR A 320 -4.02 16.38 7.08
N TRP A 321 -4.74 15.27 7.26
CA TRP A 321 -6.17 15.26 7.54
C TRP A 321 -6.52 15.96 8.86
N LEU A 322 -5.80 15.65 9.94
CA LEU A 322 -6.08 16.19 11.27
C LEU A 322 -5.68 17.66 11.45
N THR A 323 -4.70 18.14 10.67
CA THR A 323 -4.23 19.53 10.72
C THR A 323 -4.82 20.41 9.62
N GLY A 324 -5.79 19.90 8.86
CA GLY A 324 -6.48 20.65 7.82
C GLY A 324 -7.18 21.89 8.36
N ASP A 325 -7.21 22.95 7.55
CA ASP A 325 -7.87 24.23 7.87
C ASP A 325 -9.14 24.46 7.04
N GLY A 326 -9.64 23.40 6.38
CA GLY A 326 -10.80 23.47 5.51
C GLY A 326 -10.54 24.17 4.18
N ARG A 327 -9.28 24.37 3.77
CA ARG A 327 -8.94 25.04 2.51
C ARG A 327 -8.25 24.10 1.54
N LEU A 328 -8.73 24.10 0.30
CA LEU A 328 -8.06 23.34 -0.75
C LEU A 328 -6.67 23.90 -1.03
N SER A 329 -5.68 23.02 -1.16
CA SER A 329 -4.31 23.37 -1.53
C SER A 329 -4.29 24.25 -2.79
N PRO A 330 -3.48 25.34 -2.83
CA PRO A 330 -3.43 26.26 -3.97
C PRO A 330 -2.90 25.62 -5.26
N LYS A 331 -2.35 24.41 -5.16
CA LYS A 331 -1.89 23.62 -6.32
C LYS A 331 -3.03 22.89 -7.03
N LEU A 332 -4.18 22.77 -6.37
CA LEU A 332 -5.37 22.06 -6.82
C LEU A 332 -6.43 23.05 -7.32
N ASP A 333 -7.26 22.61 -8.26
CA ASP A 333 -8.33 23.43 -8.85
C ASP A 333 -9.68 23.09 -8.18
N PRO A 334 -10.34 24.00 -7.45
CA PRO A 334 -11.64 23.71 -6.83
C PRO A 334 -12.73 23.36 -7.85
N GLY A 335 -12.59 23.75 -9.12
CA GLY A 335 -13.48 23.38 -10.22
C GLY A 335 -13.10 22.10 -10.95
N GLY A 336 -12.00 21.46 -10.57
CA GLY A 336 -11.47 20.25 -11.20
C GLY A 336 -12.29 18.99 -10.91
N THR A 337 -11.92 17.91 -11.59
CA THR A 337 -12.48 16.58 -11.39
C THR A 337 -11.43 15.69 -10.73
N TYR A 338 -11.82 14.97 -9.69
CA TYR A 338 -10.93 14.25 -8.77
C TYR A 338 -11.30 12.77 -8.68
N ARG A 339 -10.28 11.93 -8.53
CA ARG A 339 -10.40 10.50 -8.26
C ARG A 339 -9.29 10.08 -7.29
N ILE A 340 -9.62 9.23 -6.31
CA ILE A 340 -8.61 8.66 -5.41
C ILE A 340 -8.11 7.35 -6.01
N ALA A 341 -6.83 7.31 -6.35
CA ALA A 341 -6.20 6.15 -7.01
C ALA A 341 -5.94 5.01 -6.00
N LYS A 342 -5.49 5.36 -4.80
CA LYS A 342 -5.14 4.40 -3.74
C LYS A 342 -5.73 4.85 -2.40
N PRO A 343 -6.90 4.32 -2.01
CA PRO A 343 -7.50 4.65 -0.72
C PRO A 343 -6.71 4.02 0.44
N ILE A 344 -6.42 4.81 1.47
CA ILE A 344 -5.93 4.31 2.76
C ILE A 344 -7.07 3.62 3.51
N SER A 345 -6.76 2.48 4.13
CA SER A 345 -7.66 1.78 5.04
C SER A 345 -7.62 2.47 6.42
N ILE A 346 -8.78 2.90 6.89
CA ILE A 346 -8.97 3.49 8.21
C ILE A 346 -10.13 2.79 8.92
N ASP A 347 -10.18 2.96 10.24
CA ASP A 347 -11.25 2.48 11.09
C ASP A 347 -12.66 2.74 10.55
N PRO A 348 -13.61 1.81 10.81
CA PRO A 348 -15.02 1.98 10.45
C PRO A 348 -15.65 3.26 11.06
N ASP A 349 -15.11 3.74 12.17
CA ASP A 349 -15.62 4.92 12.88
C ASP A 349 -15.52 6.21 12.07
N PHE A 350 -14.69 6.25 11.03
CA PHE A 350 -14.56 7.38 10.11
C PHE A 350 -15.62 7.31 9.01
N ARG A 351 -16.91 7.26 9.38
CA ARG A 351 -18.01 7.15 8.41
C ARG A 351 -17.98 8.23 7.33
N GLN A 352 -17.62 9.47 7.70
CA GLN A 352 -17.50 10.59 6.76
C GLN A 352 -16.39 10.37 5.72
N HIS A 353 -15.28 9.75 6.12
CA HIS A 353 -14.21 9.36 5.21
C HIS A 353 -14.74 8.35 4.19
N HIS A 354 -15.31 7.23 4.66
CA HIS A 354 -15.83 6.18 3.79
C HIS A 354 -16.87 6.70 2.79
N ALA A 355 -17.75 7.61 3.22
CA ALA A 355 -18.74 8.25 2.34
C ALA A 355 -18.07 9.04 1.20
N VAL A 356 -17.09 9.89 1.50
CA VAL A 356 -16.37 10.68 0.48
C VAL A 356 -15.53 9.78 -0.44
N ILE A 357 -14.82 8.79 0.11
CA ILE A 357 -14.03 7.84 -0.68
C ILE A 357 -14.91 7.07 -1.66
N SER A 358 -16.12 6.67 -1.25
CA SER A 358 -17.03 5.93 -2.13
C SER A 358 -17.38 6.69 -3.41
N GLN A 359 -17.58 8.02 -3.32
CA GLN A 359 -17.89 8.89 -4.46
C GLN A 359 -16.65 9.14 -5.34
N LEU A 360 -15.47 9.23 -4.72
CA LEU A 360 -14.19 9.50 -5.41
C LEU A 360 -13.52 8.25 -6.01
N ARG A 361 -14.19 7.09 -6.00
CA ARG A 361 -13.76 5.92 -6.78
C ARG A 361 -13.84 6.19 -8.28
N THR A 362 -14.78 7.03 -8.69
CA THR A 362 -14.93 7.55 -10.05
C THR A 362 -14.55 9.04 -10.09
N PRO A 363 -14.11 9.57 -11.24
CA PRO A 363 -13.85 10.99 -11.38
C PRO A 363 -15.11 11.82 -11.08
N ALA A 364 -15.05 12.68 -10.06
CA ALA A 364 -16.17 13.52 -9.62
C ALA A 364 -15.71 14.94 -9.22
N ARG A 365 -16.63 15.91 -9.24
CA ARG A 365 -16.34 17.27 -8.75
C ARG A 365 -16.56 17.36 -7.25
N LEU A 366 -15.73 18.15 -6.56
CA LEU A 366 -15.71 18.19 -5.09
C LEU A 366 -17.05 18.61 -4.46
N HIS A 367 -17.78 19.55 -5.09
CA HIS A 367 -19.08 19.99 -4.59
C HIS A 367 -20.19 18.94 -4.75
N GLU A 368 -20.14 18.13 -5.82
CA GLU A 368 -21.07 17.01 -6.03
C GLU A 368 -20.81 15.92 -4.98
N VAL A 369 -19.54 15.64 -4.73
CA VAL A 369 -19.09 14.70 -3.68
C VAL A 369 -19.56 15.15 -2.30
N ALA A 370 -19.38 16.43 -1.94
CA ALA A 370 -19.84 16.96 -0.66
C ALA A 370 -21.36 16.80 -0.48
N ALA A 371 -22.13 17.13 -1.51
CA ALA A 371 -23.59 17.01 -1.49
C ALA A 371 -24.05 15.54 -1.36
N GLN A 372 -23.42 14.61 -2.09
CA GLN A 372 -23.79 13.19 -2.07
C GLN A 372 -23.34 12.47 -0.80
N ALA A 373 -22.17 12.82 -0.26
CA ALA A 373 -21.64 12.24 0.97
C ALA A 373 -22.24 12.89 2.24
N GLY A 374 -22.97 13.99 2.12
CA GLY A 374 -23.59 14.69 3.25
C GLY A 374 -22.57 15.34 4.19
N VAL A 375 -21.45 15.82 3.65
CA VAL A 375 -20.34 16.44 4.41
C VAL A 375 -20.10 17.87 3.96
N SER A 376 -19.38 18.67 4.77
CA SER A 376 -19.03 20.03 4.36
C SER A 376 -17.93 20.06 3.29
N MET A 377 -17.87 21.15 2.52
CA MET A 377 -16.79 21.35 1.55
C MET A 377 -15.41 21.39 2.23
N ASP A 378 -15.32 21.99 3.40
CA ASP A 378 -14.09 22.08 4.20
C ASP A 378 -13.54 20.67 4.49
N GLN A 379 -14.40 19.75 4.93
CA GLN A 379 -14.03 18.36 5.15
C GLN A 379 -13.62 17.65 3.86
N VAL A 380 -14.27 17.91 2.73
CA VAL A 380 -13.83 17.35 1.45
C VAL A 380 -12.44 17.89 1.08
N PHE A 381 -12.19 19.19 1.28
CA PHE A 381 -10.90 19.80 0.99
C PHE A 381 -9.77 19.24 1.83
N ASP A 382 -9.97 19.07 3.14
CA ASP A 382 -8.98 18.47 4.02
C ASP A 382 -8.63 17.03 3.57
N LEU A 383 -9.63 16.29 3.08
CA LEU A 383 -9.44 14.90 2.65
C LEU A 383 -8.64 14.85 1.36
N ILE A 384 -9.02 15.69 0.40
CA ILE A 384 -8.33 15.82 -0.88
C ILE A 384 -6.88 16.25 -0.67
N ASN A 385 -6.63 17.20 0.25
CA ASN A 385 -5.28 17.59 0.63
C ASN A 385 -4.48 16.44 1.22
N ALA A 386 -5.08 15.62 2.09
CA ALA A 386 -4.43 14.47 2.69
C ALA A 386 -4.04 13.42 1.63
N TYR A 387 -4.91 13.11 0.67
CA TYR A 387 -4.58 12.19 -0.43
C TYR A 387 -3.58 12.79 -1.43
N HIS A 388 -3.65 14.09 -1.67
CA HIS A 388 -2.66 14.79 -2.49
C HIS A 388 -1.26 14.77 -1.85
N ALA A 389 -1.18 14.91 -0.51
CA ALA A 389 0.09 14.92 0.22
C ALA A 389 0.89 13.61 0.07
N ILE A 390 0.21 12.49 -0.13
CA ILE A 390 0.82 11.16 -0.34
C ILE A 390 0.87 10.75 -1.83
N GLY A 391 0.46 11.62 -2.74
CA GLY A 391 0.46 11.33 -4.18
C GLY A 391 -0.57 10.27 -4.62
N ALA A 392 -1.65 10.06 -3.86
CA ALA A 392 -2.69 9.06 -4.15
C ALA A 392 -3.94 9.66 -4.80
N LEU A 393 -3.81 10.84 -5.41
CA LEU A 393 -4.89 11.62 -6.01
C LEU A 393 -4.65 11.85 -7.50
N ASP A 394 -5.58 11.40 -8.34
CA ASP A 394 -5.65 11.76 -9.75
C ASP A 394 -6.65 12.90 -9.91
N TRP A 395 -6.28 13.95 -10.65
CA TRP A 395 -7.19 15.05 -10.91
C TRP A 395 -6.91 15.74 -12.23
N THR A 396 -7.97 16.33 -12.79
CA THR A 396 -7.90 17.13 -14.02
C THR A 396 -8.43 18.54 -13.76
N ARG A 397 -7.72 19.54 -14.31
CA ARG A 397 -8.15 20.94 -14.25
C ARG A 397 -9.44 21.14 -15.03
N ARG A 398 -10.26 22.07 -14.57
CA ARG A 398 -11.45 22.48 -15.31
C ARG A 398 -11.03 23.14 -16.62
N VAL A 399 -11.54 22.62 -17.73
CA VAL A 399 -11.43 23.32 -19.02
C VAL A 399 -12.30 24.58 -18.96
N PRO A 400 -11.75 25.78 -19.19
CA PRO A 400 -12.55 27.00 -19.24
C PRO A 400 -13.66 26.88 -20.28
N ARG A 401 -14.89 27.27 -19.92
CA ARG A 401 -16.07 27.19 -20.81
C ARG A 401 -15.93 28.07 -22.06
N ASN A 402 -15.06 29.06 -22.00
CA ASN A 402 -14.60 29.83 -23.15
C ASN A 402 -13.09 29.61 -23.24
N PRO A 403 -12.59 28.71 -24.12
CA PRO A 403 -11.21 28.86 -24.53
C PRO A 403 -11.16 30.24 -25.19
N SER A 404 -10.49 31.22 -24.58
CA SER A 404 -10.09 32.41 -25.32
C SER A 404 -9.47 31.88 -26.62
N PRO A 405 -9.93 32.30 -27.82
CA PRO A 405 -9.33 31.84 -29.05
C PRO A 405 -7.85 32.12 -28.91
N SER A 406 -7.06 31.04 -28.81
CA SER A 406 -5.62 31.11 -28.68
C SER A 406 -5.14 31.87 -29.91
N GLY A 407 -4.76 33.13 -29.68
CA GLY A 407 -4.13 33.98 -30.66
C GLY A 407 -2.74 33.46 -30.95
N ASP A 408 -2.67 32.34 -31.67
CA ASP A 408 -1.48 31.80 -32.31
C ASP A 408 -1.70 31.72 -33.83
N GLU A 409 -2.36 32.75 -34.38
CA GLU A 409 -2.21 33.19 -35.77
C GLU A 409 -2.00 34.72 -35.82
N ALA A 410 -1.06 35.27 -35.04
CA ALA A 410 -0.66 36.67 -35.21
C ALA A 410 0.73 37.01 -34.63
N SER A 411 1.75 36.19 -34.89
CA SER A 411 3.13 36.66 -34.74
C SER A 411 4.06 36.05 -35.80
N GLY A 412 3.63 36.17 -37.06
CA GLY A 412 4.41 35.83 -38.24
C GLY A 412 4.34 36.94 -39.29
N GLY A 413 5.19 37.97 -39.12
CA GLY A 413 5.68 38.83 -40.21
C GLY A 413 4.72 39.83 -40.84
N LEU A 414 4.70 41.09 -40.35
CA LEU A 414 4.37 42.24 -41.21
C LEU A 414 4.77 43.65 -40.70
N PHE A 415 5.56 43.77 -39.62
CA PHE A 415 6.03 45.09 -39.12
C PHE A 415 7.55 45.27 -39.02
N LYS A 416 8.37 44.45 -39.71
CA LYS A 416 9.84 44.62 -39.78
C LYS A 416 10.38 45.08 -41.14
N ARG A 417 9.52 45.60 -42.03
CA ARG A 417 9.96 46.28 -43.24
C ARG A 417 9.16 47.58 -43.39
N LEU A 418 9.92 48.67 -43.54
CA LEU A 418 9.50 50.06 -43.81
C LEU A 418 9.31 50.95 -42.57
N TRP A 419 10.42 51.41 -42.00
CA TRP A 419 10.71 52.85 -42.06
C TRP A 419 12.22 53.16 -41.95
N PRO A 420 12.81 53.90 -42.91
CA PRO A 420 14.16 54.43 -42.88
C PRO A 420 14.23 55.91 -42.39
N PHE A 421 15.45 56.39 -42.14
CA PHE A 421 15.93 57.79 -41.88
C PHE A 421 15.96 58.28 -40.41
N LYS A 422 17.15 58.33 -39.79
CA LYS A 422 18.15 59.43 -39.70
C LYS A 422 17.83 60.48 -38.62
N ARG A 423 18.69 60.54 -37.60
CA ARG A 423 19.63 61.65 -37.38
C ARG A 423 20.83 61.19 -36.56
#